data_AF-A0A9X7GQD5-F1
#
_entry.id   AF-A0A9X7GQD5-F1
#
_cell.length_a   1.000
_cell.length_b   1.000
_cell.length_c   1.000
_cell.angle_alpha   90.00
_cell.angle_beta   90.00
_cell.angle_gamma   90.00
#
_symmetry.space_group_name_H-M   'P 1'
#
loop_
_entity.id
_entity.type
_entity.pdbx_description
1 polymer ?
#
loop_
_entity_poly.entity_id
_entity_poly.type
_entity_poly.pdbx_seq_one_letter_code
_entity_poly.pdbx_strand_id
1 'polypeptide(L)'
;MGYIICIVFILISGSMAYFFYKKTNALHTEKQMMLQEHQHEKTEIIHHFEQQKNDIEHDLKQENQNLEVAYKNILIQEKEKYETEVAEIQESINELNNYIEDIQKYSRNSGEIITHQILSELKRTWVSNGALSETDMYIIPNVFIPFTYNGKVRTRQIDHLILLPVGIYVVETKYWRGKIIHGLTKKRAKDFSFLLDMIPNSKKDAQTLVFIPSQSTDETGKLVNTIQVRSYGEPTDQASKTAVTLNEYLNTQLSWKVPYITPVVYFGYPNQGNNGLIELANENKVNRFNTADQLQNFFRQELVKSPKLNTVQLQEIKSIVEQVNYLESASHAEKLISKQQTNG
;
A
#
# COMPACT_ATOMS: atom_id res chain seq x y z
N MET A 1 63.96 -127.51 -23.08
CA MET A 1 64.47 -126.13 -23.02
C MET A 1 63.46 -125.05 -23.43
N GLY A 2 62.51 -125.30 -24.34
CA GLY A 2 61.52 -124.27 -24.75
C GLY A 2 60.50 -123.82 -23.68
N TYR A 3 60.08 -124.72 -22.78
CA TYR A 3 59.07 -124.40 -21.74
C TYR A 3 59.55 -123.41 -20.68
N ILE A 4 60.84 -123.41 -20.32
CA ILE A 4 61.40 -122.49 -19.32
C ILE A 4 61.47 -121.06 -19.87
N ILE A 5 61.79 -120.92 -21.16
CA ILE A 5 61.85 -119.62 -21.84
C ILE A 5 60.45 -118.98 -21.91
N CYS A 6 59.40 -119.77 -22.19
CA CYS A 6 58.02 -119.27 -22.19
C CYS A 6 57.55 -118.81 -20.81
N ILE A 7 57.90 -119.51 -19.72
CA ILE A 7 57.53 -119.13 -18.36
C ILE A 7 58.20 -117.81 -17.94
N VAL A 8 59.48 -117.64 -18.27
CA VAL A 8 60.21 -116.40 -18.00
C VAL A 8 59.62 -115.24 -18.80
N PHE A 9 59.23 -115.46 -20.07
CA PHE A 9 58.56 -114.44 -20.89
C PHE A 9 57.18 -114.03 -20.34
N ILE A 10 56.40 -114.99 -19.82
CA ILE A 10 55.10 -114.72 -19.19
C ILE A 10 55.28 -113.93 -17.89
N LEU A 11 56.29 -114.25 -17.06
CA LEU A 11 56.58 -113.52 -15.82
C LEU A 11 57.09 -112.09 -16.07
N ILE A 12 57.95 -111.91 -17.08
CA ILE A 12 58.43 -110.58 -17.49
C ILE A 12 57.29 -109.77 -18.10
N SER A 13 56.49 -110.37 -18.99
CA SER A 13 55.31 -109.72 -19.60
C SER A 13 54.26 -109.34 -18.55
N GLY A 14 53.99 -110.22 -17.58
CA GLY A 14 53.10 -109.95 -16.45
C GLY A 14 53.62 -108.84 -15.53
N SER A 15 54.93 -108.82 -15.25
CA SER A 15 55.56 -107.75 -14.47
C SER A 15 55.52 -106.40 -15.19
N MET A 16 55.74 -106.41 -16.51
CA MET A 16 55.70 -105.22 -17.35
C MET A 16 54.26 -104.71 -17.50
N ALA A 17 53.29 -105.59 -17.69
CA ALA A 17 51.86 -105.27 -17.68
C ALA A 17 51.41 -104.70 -16.32
N TYR A 18 51.88 -105.27 -15.20
CA TYR A 18 51.60 -104.75 -13.86
C TYR A 18 52.23 -103.37 -13.64
N PHE A 19 53.46 -103.14 -14.11
CA PHE A 19 54.10 -101.83 -14.05
C PHE A 19 53.34 -100.79 -14.87
N PHE A 20 52.94 -101.12 -16.10
CA PHE A 20 52.10 -100.25 -16.93
C PHE A 20 50.73 -100.01 -16.29
N TYR A 21 50.07 -101.03 -15.75
CA TYR A 21 48.81 -100.88 -15.03
C TYR A 21 48.95 -99.96 -13.81
N LYS A 22 49.98 -100.15 -12.98
CA LYS A 22 50.27 -99.32 -11.82
C LYS A 22 50.57 -97.87 -12.21
N LYS A 23 51.36 -97.65 -13.27
CA LYS A 23 51.69 -96.32 -13.79
C LYS A 23 50.46 -95.63 -14.39
N THR A 24 49.64 -96.34 -15.15
CA THR A 24 48.39 -95.82 -15.74
C THR A 24 47.36 -95.49 -14.65
N ASN A 25 47.23 -96.32 -13.62
CA ASN A 25 46.37 -96.00 -12.47
C ASN A 25 46.88 -94.78 -11.71
N ALA A 26 48.18 -94.68 -11.43
CA ALA A 26 48.76 -93.51 -10.76
C ALA A 26 48.51 -92.22 -11.56
N LEU A 27 48.72 -92.24 -12.88
CA LEU A 27 48.44 -91.11 -13.76
C LEU A 27 46.95 -90.78 -13.83
N HIS A 28 46.08 -91.80 -13.80
CA HIS A 28 44.63 -91.59 -13.76
C HIS A 28 44.19 -90.93 -12.45
N THR A 29 44.72 -91.38 -11.32
CA THR A 29 44.46 -90.78 -10.00
C THR A 29 44.98 -89.34 -9.95
N GLU A 30 46.19 -89.07 -10.45
CA GLU A 30 46.76 -87.72 -10.51
C GLU A 30 45.92 -86.79 -11.38
N LYS A 31 45.48 -87.25 -12.56
CA LYS A 31 44.57 -86.50 -13.43
C LYS A 31 43.23 -86.23 -12.76
N GLN A 32 42.68 -87.19 -12.01
CA GLN A 32 41.45 -87.01 -11.24
C GLN A 32 41.61 -85.99 -10.11
N MET A 33 42.73 -86.04 -9.38
CA MET A 33 43.03 -85.05 -8.33
C MET A 33 43.15 -83.64 -8.92
N MET A 34 43.90 -83.47 -10.02
CA MET A 34 44.02 -82.17 -10.70
C MET A 34 42.66 -81.68 -11.22
N LEU A 35 41.82 -82.58 -11.75
CA LEU A 35 40.48 -82.21 -12.20
C LEU A 35 39.61 -81.74 -11.03
N GLN A 36 39.72 -82.41 -9.89
CA GLN A 36 38.97 -82.08 -8.68
C GLN A 36 39.45 -80.76 -8.08
N GLU A 37 40.76 -80.52 -8.03
CA GLU A 37 41.36 -79.27 -7.59
C GLU A 37 40.93 -78.11 -8.49
N HIS A 38 40.99 -78.28 -9.81
CA HIS A 38 40.53 -77.26 -10.76
C HIS A 38 39.01 -77.02 -10.68
N GLN A 39 38.22 -78.06 -10.41
CA GLN A 39 36.78 -77.91 -10.16
C GLN A 39 36.52 -77.15 -8.85
N HIS A 40 37.30 -77.41 -7.82
CA HIS A 40 37.22 -76.71 -6.54
C HIS A 40 37.58 -75.24 -6.70
N GLU A 41 38.72 -74.93 -7.31
CA GLU A 41 39.17 -73.57 -7.61
C GLU A 41 38.12 -72.81 -8.45
N LYS A 42 37.58 -73.44 -9.50
CA LYS A 42 36.50 -72.85 -10.30
C LYS A 42 35.26 -72.54 -9.45
N THR A 43 34.91 -73.41 -8.50
CA THR A 43 33.76 -73.22 -7.61
C THR A 43 34.01 -72.08 -6.62
N GLU A 44 35.22 -71.98 -6.07
CA GLU A 44 35.61 -70.87 -5.19
C GLU A 44 35.59 -69.53 -5.92
N ILE A 45 36.10 -69.49 -7.15
CA ILE A 45 36.06 -68.29 -8.00
C ILE A 45 34.60 -67.89 -8.28
N ILE A 46 33.74 -68.83 -8.65
CA ILE A 46 32.30 -68.56 -8.89
C ILE A 46 31.65 -68.03 -7.62
N HIS A 47 31.87 -68.67 -6.48
CA HIS A 47 31.33 -68.23 -5.19
C HIS A 47 31.81 -66.82 -4.83
N HIS A 48 33.10 -66.52 -5.05
CA HIS A 48 33.66 -65.20 -4.81
C HIS A 48 33.03 -64.15 -5.72
N PHE A 49 32.85 -64.44 -7.01
CA PHE A 49 32.15 -63.55 -7.94
C PHE A 49 30.68 -63.34 -7.57
N GLU A 50 29.98 -64.38 -7.14
CA GLU A 50 28.59 -64.27 -6.65
C GLU A 50 28.51 -63.41 -5.40
N GLN A 51 29.44 -63.58 -4.46
CA GLN A 51 29.52 -62.75 -3.26
C GLN A 51 29.77 -61.28 -3.61
N GLN A 52 30.79 -60.99 -4.43
CA GLN A 52 31.06 -59.62 -4.88
C GLN A 52 29.86 -59.00 -5.61
N LYS A 53 29.18 -59.76 -6.46
CA LYS A 53 27.98 -59.28 -7.15
C LYS A 53 26.87 -58.91 -6.16
N ASN A 54 26.63 -59.76 -5.16
CA ASN A 54 25.61 -59.51 -4.14
C ASN A 54 25.95 -58.30 -3.27
N ASP A 55 27.24 -58.13 -2.91
CA ASP A 55 27.71 -56.97 -2.15
C ASP A 55 27.50 -55.67 -2.95
N ILE A 56 27.84 -55.66 -4.25
CA ILE A 56 27.60 -54.51 -5.15
C ILE A 56 26.09 -54.22 -5.29
N GLU A 57 25.25 -55.25 -5.47
CA GLU A 57 23.80 -55.06 -5.56
C GLU A 57 23.21 -54.52 -4.26
N HIS A 58 23.72 -54.96 -3.12
CA HIS A 58 23.33 -54.47 -1.80
C HIS A 58 23.71 -52.99 -1.63
N ASP A 59 24.97 -52.64 -1.91
CA ASP A 59 25.47 -51.27 -1.78
C ASP A 59 24.73 -50.31 -2.70
N LEU A 60 24.49 -50.71 -3.95
CA LEU A 60 23.76 -49.89 -4.92
C LEU A 60 22.28 -49.71 -4.53
N LYS A 61 21.67 -50.71 -3.90
CA LYS A 61 20.32 -50.59 -3.34
C LYS A 61 20.28 -49.63 -2.15
N GLN A 62 21.26 -49.72 -1.25
CA GLN A 62 21.36 -48.84 -0.10
C GLN A 62 21.62 -47.39 -0.51
N GLU A 63 22.50 -47.17 -1.50
CA GLU A 63 22.78 -45.84 -2.04
C GLU A 63 21.54 -45.22 -2.71
N ASN A 64 20.78 -45.99 -3.50
CA ASN A 64 19.53 -45.54 -4.09
C ASN A 64 18.48 -45.16 -3.03
N GLN A 65 18.37 -45.93 -1.95
CA GLN A 65 17.46 -45.61 -0.84
C GLN A 65 17.88 -44.31 -0.14
N ASN A 66 19.18 -44.13 0.09
CA ASN A 66 19.71 -42.89 0.67
C ASN A 66 19.46 -41.69 -0.24
N LEU A 67 19.62 -41.85 -1.56
CA LEU A 67 19.35 -40.81 -2.54
C LEU A 67 17.86 -40.43 -2.56
N GLU A 68 16.95 -41.41 -2.47
CA GLU A 68 15.51 -41.17 -2.43
C GLU A 68 15.10 -40.39 -1.18
N VAL A 69 15.67 -40.73 -0.02
CA VAL A 69 15.45 -40.00 1.24
C VAL A 69 16.01 -38.58 1.13
N ALA A 70 17.21 -38.40 0.60
CA ALA A 70 17.80 -37.08 0.41
C ALA A 70 16.95 -36.20 -0.52
N TYR A 71 16.46 -36.76 -1.64
CA TYR A 71 15.58 -36.05 -2.57
C TYR A 71 14.26 -35.62 -1.92
N LYS A 72 13.62 -36.51 -1.15
CA LYS A 72 12.39 -36.18 -0.40
C LYS A 72 12.63 -35.06 0.62
N ASN A 73 13.75 -35.09 1.32
CA ASN A 73 14.09 -34.05 2.30
C ASN A 73 14.32 -32.69 1.63
N ILE A 74 15.01 -32.65 0.49
CA ILE A 74 15.19 -31.41 -0.28
C ILE A 74 13.83 -30.86 -0.73
N LEU A 75 12.95 -31.72 -1.25
CA LEU A 75 11.62 -31.31 -1.70
C LEU A 75 10.76 -30.74 -0.57
N ILE A 76 10.83 -31.34 0.63
CA ILE A 76 10.13 -30.83 1.81
C ILE A 76 10.69 -29.46 2.21
N GLN A 77 12.01 -29.30 2.28
CA GLN A 77 12.63 -28.03 2.62
C GLN A 77 12.29 -26.93 1.61
N GLU A 78 12.30 -27.25 0.32
CA GLU A 78 11.97 -26.30 -0.74
C GLU A 78 10.49 -25.90 -0.68
N LYS A 79 9.60 -26.84 -0.33
CA LYS A 79 8.18 -26.56 -0.11
C LYS A 79 7.95 -25.67 1.11
N GLU A 80 8.59 -25.95 2.25
CA GLU A 80 8.49 -25.13 3.46
C GLU A 80 9.01 -23.70 3.22
N LYS A 81 10.11 -23.57 2.47
CA LYS A 81 10.66 -22.29 2.06
C LYS A 81 9.67 -21.52 1.18
N TYR A 82 9.08 -22.18 0.18
CA TYR A 82 8.07 -21.56 -0.69
C TYR A 82 6.81 -21.14 0.08
N GLU A 83 6.31 -21.98 0.98
CA GLU A 83 5.16 -21.65 1.83
C GLU A 83 5.45 -20.44 2.73
N THR A 84 6.68 -20.31 3.24
CA THR A 84 7.13 -19.15 4.02
C THR A 84 7.18 -17.88 3.15
N GLU A 85 7.80 -17.94 1.96
CA GLU A 85 7.87 -16.80 1.03
C GLU A 85 6.47 -16.33 0.61
N VAL A 86 5.53 -17.26 0.37
CA VAL A 86 4.14 -16.91 0.05
C VAL A 86 3.45 -16.23 1.23
N ALA A 87 3.69 -16.68 2.46
CA ALA A 87 3.12 -16.06 3.66
C ALA A 87 3.64 -14.62 3.85
N GLU A 88 4.95 -14.39 3.67
CA GLU A 88 5.57 -13.07 3.76
C GLU A 88 5.04 -12.11 2.67
N ILE A 89 4.87 -12.61 1.44
CA ILE A 89 4.25 -11.83 0.35
C ILE A 89 2.79 -11.50 0.67
N GLN A 90 2.05 -12.45 1.23
CA GLN A 90 0.64 -12.24 1.58
C GLN A 90 0.49 -11.20 2.71
N GLU A 91 1.40 -11.21 3.69
CA GLU A 91 1.48 -10.18 4.74
C GLU A 91 1.78 -8.81 4.13
N SER A 92 2.78 -8.73 3.23
CA SER A 92 3.12 -7.51 2.50
C SER A 92 1.95 -6.96 1.67
N ILE A 93 1.18 -7.84 1.01
CA ILE A 93 -0.03 -7.47 0.27
C ILE A 93 -1.10 -6.91 1.22
N ASN A 94 -1.28 -7.50 2.39
CA ASN A 94 -2.24 -7.03 3.38
C ASN A 94 -1.84 -5.65 3.95
N GLU A 95 -0.55 -5.44 4.25
CA GLU A 95 -0.03 -4.13 4.65
C GLU A 95 -0.24 -3.08 3.55
N LEU A 96 0.02 -3.43 2.28
CA LEU A 96 -0.20 -2.54 1.15
C LEU A 96 -1.70 -2.21 0.96
N ASN A 97 -2.59 -3.19 1.15
CA ASN A 97 -4.04 -2.97 1.09
C ASN A 97 -4.52 -2.05 2.21
N ASN A 98 -4.02 -2.23 3.45
CA ASN A 98 -4.32 -1.33 4.57
C ASN A 98 -3.83 0.09 4.28
N TYR A 99 -2.63 0.23 3.72
CA TYR A 99 -2.10 1.52 3.28
C TYR A 99 -2.95 2.16 2.16
N ILE A 100 -3.41 1.37 1.20
CA ILE A 100 -4.34 1.82 0.15
C ILE A 100 -5.68 2.24 0.75
N GLU A 101 -6.23 1.51 1.72
CA GLU A 101 -7.47 1.88 2.41
C GLU A 101 -7.33 3.19 3.20
N ASP A 102 -6.18 3.41 3.84
CA ASP A 102 -5.90 4.68 4.51
C ASP A 102 -5.73 5.81 3.48
N ILE A 103 -5.03 5.60 2.36
CA ILE A 103 -5.01 6.51 1.20
C ILE A 103 -6.42 6.76 0.65
N GLN A 104 -7.31 5.78 0.64
CA GLN A 104 -8.69 5.95 0.18
C GLN A 104 -9.54 6.74 1.19
N LYS A 105 -9.27 6.64 2.50
CA LYS A 105 -9.83 7.58 3.50
C LYS A 105 -9.31 9.00 3.26
N TYR A 106 -8.03 9.16 2.87
CA TYR A 106 -7.44 10.42 2.41
C TYR A 106 -8.00 10.91 1.07
N SER A 107 -8.49 10.03 0.19
CA SER A 107 -9.07 10.35 -1.13
C SER A 107 -10.37 11.18 -1.05
N ARG A 108 -11.19 11.01 0.01
CA ARG A 108 -12.29 11.96 0.31
C ARG A 108 -11.81 13.39 0.56
N ASN A 109 -10.51 13.55 0.82
CA ASN A 109 -9.83 14.81 1.11
C ASN A 109 -8.75 15.19 0.10
N SER A 110 -8.77 14.61 -1.11
CA SER A 110 -7.77 14.85 -2.17
C SER A 110 -7.54 16.34 -2.44
N GLY A 111 -8.61 17.13 -2.42
CA GLY A 111 -8.52 18.58 -2.57
C GLY A 111 -7.72 19.25 -1.47
N GLU A 112 -8.01 18.93 -0.21
CA GLU A 112 -7.31 19.48 0.94
C GLU A 112 -5.82 19.10 0.92
N ILE A 113 -5.50 17.87 0.54
CA ILE A 113 -4.10 17.42 0.41
C ILE A 113 -3.36 18.22 -0.66
N ILE A 114 -3.97 18.39 -1.84
CA ILE A 114 -3.38 19.19 -2.93
C ILE A 114 -3.20 20.64 -2.48
N THR A 115 -4.19 21.22 -1.80
CA THR A 115 -4.08 22.56 -1.23
C THR A 115 -2.94 22.64 -0.21
N HIS A 116 -2.81 21.64 0.68
CA HIS A 116 -1.74 21.57 1.67
C HIS A 116 -0.36 21.55 1.00
N GLN A 117 -0.21 20.75 -0.06
CA GLN A 117 1.03 20.66 -0.84
C GLN A 117 1.38 22.02 -1.47
N ILE A 118 0.43 22.66 -2.15
CA ILE A 118 0.62 23.99 -2.76
C ILE A 118 1.11 25.01 -1.72
N LEU A 119 0.46 25.04 -0.54
CA LEU A 119 0.81 25.97 0.53
C LEU A 119 2.18 25.64 1.16
N SER A 120 2.50 24.36 1.33
CA SER A 120 3.78 23.91 1.87
C SER A 120 4.94 24.19 0.93
N GLU A 121 4.75 24.00 -0.38
CA GLU A 121 5.73 24.37 -1.40
C GLU A 121 5.97 25.88 -1.44
N LEU A 122 4.91 26.67 -1.30
CA LEU A 122 5.00 28.12 -1.16
C LEU A 122 5.85 28.51 0.05
N LYS A 123 5.56 27.95 1.23
CA LYS A 123 6.36 28.17 2.45
C LYS A 123 7.82 27.80 2.22
N ARG A 124 8.08 26.59 1.72
CA ARG A 124 9.45 26.09 1.46
C ARG A 124 10.23 27.05 0.57
N THR A 125 9.60 27.53 -0.50
CA THR A 125 10.21 28.49 -1.44
C THR A 125 10.55 29.82 -0.77
N TRP A 126 9.71 30.30 0.14
CA TRP A 126 9.97 31.54 0.86
C TRP A 126 11.05 31.41 1.92
N VAL A 127 11.07 30.28 2.64
CA VAL A 127 12.16 30.00 3.59
C VAL A 127 13.49 29.84 2.86
N SER A 128 13.52 29.08 1.76
CA SER A 128 14.77 28.87 1.00
C SER A 128 15.33 30.16 0.42
N ASN A 129 14.46 31.11 0.06
CA ASN A 129 14.85 32.40 -0.51
C ASN A 129 15.07 33.47 0.56
N GLY A 130 14.98 33.13 1.86
CA GLY A 130 15.17 34.06 2.97
C GLY A 130 14.07 35.11 3.14
N ALA A 131 12.92 34.93 2.50
CA ALA A 131 11.78 35.84 2.62
C ALA A 131 11.01 35.67 3.95
N LEU A 132 11.10 34.48 4.57
CA LEU A 132 10.49 34.15 5.86
C LEU A 132 11.42 33.23 6.67
N SER A 133 11.36 33.31 8.00
CA SER A 133 11.86 32.25 8.88
C SER A 133 10.90 31.06 8.89
N GLU A 134 11.38 29.87 9.28
CA GLU A 134 10.55 28.69 9.50
C GLU A 134 9.41 28.92 10.50
N THR A 135 9.60 29.84 11.44
CA THR A 135 8.64 30.20 12.49
C THR A 135 7.68 31.33 12.11
N ASP A 136 7.85 31.94 10.94
CA ASP A 136 7.01 33.07 10.53
C ASP A 136 5.72 32.63 9.83
N MET A 137 5.68 31.39 9.33
CA MET A 137 4.50 30.84 8.66
C MET A 137 4.11 29.48 9.23
N TYR A 138 2.89 29.39 9.73
CA TYR A 138 2.28 28.12 10.12
C TYR A 138 1.12 27.77 9.17
N ILE A 139 1.13 26.52 8.71
CA ILE A 139 0.07 25.94 7.89
C ILE A 139 -0.51 24.79 8.72
N ILE A 140 -1.71 24.99 9.27
CA ILE A 140 -2.33 24.04 10.19
C ILE A 140 -3.55 23.44 9.49
N PRO A 141 -3.49 22.19 9.01
CA PRO A 141 -4.62 21.54 8.38
C PRO A 141 -5.63 21.04 9.42
N ASN A 142 -6.88 20.83 9.00
CA ASN A 142 -7.92 20.16 9.77
C ASN A 142 -8.08 20.69 11.20
N VAL A 143 -8.39 21.98 11.32
CA VAL A 143 -8.64 22.62 12.60
C VAL A 143 -10.11 22.52 12.98
N PHE A 144 -10.40 22.02 14.17
CA PHE A 144 -11.73 21.83 14.72
C PHE A 144 -11.94 22.83 15.85
N ILE A 145 -12.81 23.82 15.65
CA ILE A 145 -13.11 24.83 16.66
C ILE A 145 -14.49 24.61 17.29
N PRO A 146 -14.59 24.59 18.62
CA PRO A 146 -15.88 24.54 19.29
C PRO A 146 -16.58 25.90 19.21
N PHE A 147 -17.90 25.87 19.02
CA PHE A 147 -18.75 27.04 19.06
C PHE A 147 -20.13 26.69 19.61
N THR A 148 -20.77 27.66 20.26
CA THR A 148 -22.10 27.47 20.84
C THR A 148 -23.16 27.96 19.86
N TYR A 149 -24.12 27.10 19.50
CA TYR A 149 -25.27 27.47 18.69
C TYR A 149 -26.55 26.93 19.32
N ASN A 150 -27.49 27.82 19.62
CA ASN A 150 -28.75 27.50 20.33
C ASN A 150 -28.51 26.72 21.63
N GLY A 151 -27.53 27.15 22.44
CA GLY A 151 -27.19 26.52 23.72
C GLY A 151 -26.50 25.15 23.62
N LYS A 152 -26.19 24.67 22.41
CA LYS A 152 -25.46 23.42 22.20
C LYS A 152 -24.06 23.71 21.66
N VAL A 153 -23.05 23.05 22.23
CA VAL A 153 -21.69 23.05 21.70
C VAL A 153 -21.67 22.24 20.41
N ARG A 154 -21.09 22.82 19.37
CA ARG A 154 -20.87 22.21 18.05
C ARG A 154 -19.43 22.49 17.65
N THR A 155 -18.96 21.73 16.66
CA THR A 155 -17.61 21.88 16.13
C THR A 155 -17.67 22.35 14.68
N ARG A 156 -16.80 23.30 14.34
CA ARG A 156 -16.60 23.77 12.97
C ARG A 156 -15.22 23.31 12.51
N GLN A 157 -15.16 22.60 11.39
CA GLN A 157 -13.90 22.29 10.73
C GLN A 157 -13.43 23.48 9.87
N ILE A 158 -12.13 23.71 9.90
CA ILE A 158 -11.35 24.57 9.03
C ILE A 158 -10.40 23.66 8.28
N ASP A 159 -10.49 23.65 6.95
CA ASP A 159 -9.63 22.80 6.12
C ASP A 159 -8.17 23.18 6.32
N HIS A 160 -7.86 24.48 6.25
CA HIS A 160 -6.51 25.02 6.48
C HIS A 160 -6.55 26.38 7.19
N LEU A 161 -5.81 26.48 8.28
CA LEU A 161 -5.51 27.73 8.97
C LEU A 161 -4.08 28.17 8.66
N ILE A 162 -3.92 29.37 8.11
CA ILE A 162 -2.63 29.95 7.78
C ILE A 162 -2.36 31.12 8.73
N LEU A 163 -1.24 31.04 9.44
CA LEU A 163 -0.76 32.08 10.33
C LEU A 163 0.47 32.73 9.70
N LEU A 164 0.42 34.05 9.54
CA LEU A 164 1.51 34.87 9.03
C LEU A 164 1.65 36.13 9.91
N PRO A 165 2.82 36.81 9.92
CA PRO A 165 2.98 38.03 10.70
C PRO A 165 2.00 39.12 10.25
N VAL A 166 1.58 39.10 8.99
CA VAL A 166 0.66 40.07 8.38
C VAL A 166 -0.83 39.78 8.62
N GLY A 167 -1.17 38.56 9.05
CA GLY A 167 -2.57 38.18 9.25
C GLY A 167 -2.84 36.69 9.49
N ILE A 168 -4.10 36.40 9.74
CA ILE A 168 -4.66 35.05 9.96
C ILE A 168 -5.62 34.76 8.82
N TYR A 169 -5.50 33.60 8.19
CA TYR A 169 -6.31 33.23 7.03
C TYR A 169 -6.94 31.86 7.21
N VAL A 170 -8.25 31.79 6.98
CA VAL A 170 -9.00 30.52 6.92
C VAL A 170 -9.20 30.19 5.46
N VAL A 171 -8.60 29.09 5.00
CA VAL A 171 -8.69 28.62 3.62
C VAL A 171 -9.63 27.42 3.57
N GLU A 172 -10.78 27.62 2.94
CA GLU A 172 -11.75 26.58 2.62
C GLU A 172 -11.49 26.06 1.20
N THR A 173 -11.35 24.75 1.04
CA THR A 173 -11.04 24.08 -0.22
C THR A 173 -12.28 23.44 -0.82
N LYS A 174 -12.62 23.80 -2.05
CA LYS A 174 -13.66 23.14 -2.84
C LYS A 174 -13.04 22.39 -4.01
N TYR A 175 -13.06 21.06 -3.96
CA TYR A 175 -12.49 20.19 -4.99
C TYR A 175 -13.58 19.51 -5.83
N TRP A 176 -14.31 20.32 -6.61
CA TRP A 176 -15.46 19.86 -7.37
C TRP A 176 -15.12 19.68 -8.85
N ARG A 177 -15.30 18.46 -9.36
CA ARG A 177 -15.24 18.16 -10.79
C ARG A 177 -16.45 18.77 -11.51
N GLY A 178 -16.24 19.31 -12.71
CA GLY A 178 -17.27 19.91 -13.56
C GLY A 178 -17.16 21.42 -13.69
N LYS A 179 -18.09 22.02 -14.42
CA LYS A 179 -18.18 23.48 -14.54
C LYS A 179 -18.92 24.04 -13.33
N ILE A 180 -18.24 24.84 -12.54
CA ILE A 180 -18.76 25.48 -11.32
C ILE A 180 -19.28 26.87 -11.70
N ILE A 181 -20.52 27.18 -11.34
CA ILE A 181 -21.09 28.54 -11.41
C ILE A 181 -21.34 29.00 -9.98
N HIS A 182 -20.53 29.93 -9.50
CA HIS A 182 -20.62 30.46 -8.15
C HIS A 182 -21.34 31.82 -8.14
N GLY A 183 -22.18 32.06 -7.12
CA GLY A 183 -22.92 33.33 -6.97
C GLY A 183 -24.07 33.51 -7.95
N LEU A 184 -24.68 32.41 -8.41
CA LEU A 184 -25.82 32.44 -9.34
C LEU A 184 -27.08 32.88 -8.59
N THR A 185 -27.65 34.02 -8.98
CA THR A 185 -28.92 34.53 -8.46
C THR A 185 -30.01 34.44 -9.53
N LYS A 186 -31.29 34.48 -9.16
CA LYS A 186 -32.40 34.46 -10.14
C LYS A 186 -32.25 35.58 -11.20
N LYS A 187 -31.87 36.78 -10.75
CA LYS A 187 -31.63 37.93 -11.64
C LYS A 187 -30.53 37.67 -12.68
N ARG A 188 -29.47 36.96 -12.30
CA ARG A 188 -28.33 36.65 -13.19
C ARG A 188 -28.58 35.43 -14.06
N ALA A 189 -29.36 34.48 -13.56
CA ALA A 189 -29.76 33.30 -14.30
C ALA A 189 -30.68 33.64 -15.48
N LYS A 190 -31.40 34.77 -15.43
CA LYS A 190 -32.32 35.25 -16.48
C LYS A 190 -33.29 34.12 -16.87
N ASP A 191 -33.31 33.73 -18.14
CA ASP A 191 -34.19 32.68 -18.67
C ASP A 191 -33.94 31.31 -18.04
N PHE A 192 -32.76 31.09 -17.43
CA PHE A 192 -32.41 29.87 -16.70
C PHE A 192 -32.71 29.95 -15.20
N SER A 193 -33.46 30.96 -14.72
CA SER A 193 -33.78 31.10 -13.29
C SER A 193 -34.56 29.92 -12.73
N PHE A 194 -35.31 29.19 -13.57
CA PHE A 194 -36.06 28.00 -13.18
C PHE A 194 -35.16 26.91 -12.58
N LEU A 195 -33.88 26.85 -12.95
CA LEU A 195 -32.92 25.90 -12.36
C LEU A 195 -32.78 26.12 -10.85
N LEU A 196 -32.95 27.36 -10.37
CA LEU A 196 -32.89 27.70 -8.95
C LEU A 196 -34.19 27.35 -8.22
N ASP A 197 -35.33 27.36 -8.93
CA ASP A 197 -36.64 26.98 -8.40
C ASP A 197 -36.77 25.45 -8.22
N MET A 198 -36.03 24.68 -9.01
CA MET A 198 -35.96 23.22 -8.90
C MET A 198 -35.13 22.72 -7.71
N ILE A 199 -34.42 23.60 -7.01
CA ILE A 199 -33.59 23.25 -5.86
C ILE A 199 -34.46 23.31 -4.58
N PRO A 200 -34.82 22.18 -3.96
CA PRO A 200 -35.69 22.18 -2.80
C PRO A 200 -35.05 22.92 -1.62
N ASN A 201 -35.84 23.72 -0.92
CA ASN A 201 -35.44 24.47 0.29
C ASN A 201 -34.32 25.51 0.08
N SER A 202 -34.16 26.09 -1.12
CA SER A 202 -33.20 27.17 -1.36
C SER A 202 -33.63 28.49 -0.68
N LYS A 203 -33.32 28.64 0.61
CA LYS A 203 -33.60 29.88 1.37
C LYS A 203 -32.65 31.05 1.02
N LYS A 204 -31.69 30.86 0.13
CA LYS A 204 -30.65 31.85 -0.19
C LYS A 204 -30.79 32.35 -1.62
N ASP A 205 -30.60 33.67 -1.76
CA ASP A 205 -30.71 34.41 -3.03
C ASP A 205 -29.63 34.04 -4.06
N ALA A 206 -28.49 33.54 -3.59
CA ALA A 206 -27.37 33.07 -4.41
C ALA A 206 -27.11 31.58 -4.15
N GLN A 207 -26.80 30.85 -5.23
CA GLN A 207 -26.47 29.43 -5.23
C GLN A 207 -25.18 29.16 -6.00
N THR A 208 -24.55 28.04 -5.67
CA THR A 208 -23.37 27.53 -6.37
C THR A 208 -23.72 26.21 -7.04
N LEU A 209 -23.76 26.21 -8.36
CA LEU A 209 -24.13 25.05 -9.14
C LEU A 209 -22.90 24.41 -9.78
N VAL A 210 -22.83 23.09 -9.78
CA VAL A 210 -21.78 22.33 -10.45
C VAL A 210 -22.41 21.44 -11.51
N PHE A 211 -22.00 21.66 -12.76
CA PHE A 211 -22.45 20.92 -13.93
C PHE A 211 -21.42 19.86 -14.28
N ILE A 212 -21.81 18.59 -14.16
CA ILE A 212 -20.92 17.44 -14.33
C ILE A 212 -21.37 16.66 -15.57
N PRO A 213 -20.56 16.61 -16.64
CA PRO A 213 -20.83 15.72 -17.75
C PRO A 213 -20.88 14.27 -17.26
N SER A 214 -21.94 13.57 -17.62
CA SER A 214 -22.22 12.18 -17.24
C SER A 214 -22.75 11.40 -18.43
N GLN A 215 -22.84 10.09 -18.28
CA GLN A 215 -23.60 9.23 -19.17
C GLN A 215 -24.62 8.46 -18.34
N SER A 216 -25.80 8.24 -18.90
CA SER A 216 -26.81 7.37 -18.31
C SER A 216 -27.48 6.56 -19.39
N THR A 217 -28.25 5.56 -18.98
CA THR A 217 -29.04 4.74 -19.90
C THR A 217 -30.44 5.32 -20.02
N ASP A 218 -30.97 5.42 -21.24
CA ASP A 218 -32.37 5.78 -21.46
C ASP A 218 -33.32 4.60 -21.21
N GLU A 219 -34.62 4.85 -21.40
CA GLU A 219 -35.71 3.87 -21.23
C GLU A 219 -35.57 2.64 -22.14
N THR A 220 -34.79 2.76 -23.21
CA THR A 220 -34.56 1.71 -24.21
C THR A 220 -33.28 0.91 -23.97
N GLY A 221 -32.51 1.25 -22.93
CA GLY A 221 -31.23 0.60 -22.67
C GLY A 221 -30.04 1.26 -23.40
N LYS A 222 -30.23 2.38 -24.08
CA LYS A 222 -29.15 3.04 -24.85
C LYS A 222 -28.41 4.07 -24.01
N LEU A 223 -27.08 4.09 -24.14
CA LEU A 223 -26.24 5.12 -23.54
C LEU A 223 -26.54 6.49 -24.16
N VAL A 224 -26.86 7.45 -23.29
CA VAL A 224 -27.11 8.85 -23.62
C VAL A 224 -26.20 9.74 -22.78
N ASN A 225 -25.72 10.83 -23.40
CA ASN A 225 -24.96 11.84 -22.70
C ASN A 225 -25.91 12.68 -21.85
N THR A 226 -25.58 12.85 -20.57
CA THR A 226 -26.38 13.62 -19.62
C THR A 226 -25.51 14.61 -18.86
N ILE A 227 -26.16 15.56 -18.18
CA ILE A 227 -25.48 16.51 -17.30
C ILE A 227 -26.10 16.35 -15.92
N GLN A 228 -25.28 15.98 -14.94
CA GLN A 228 -25.68 16.03 -13.54
C GLN A 228 -25.46 17.45 -13.02
N VAL A 229 -26.52 18.07 -12.50
CA VAL A 229 -26.42 19.37 -11.82
C VAL A 229 -26.48 19.14 -10.32
N ARG A 230 -25.45 19.60 -9.61
CA ARG A 230 -25.41 19.58 -8.15
C ARG A 230 -25.48 21.00 -7.62
N SER A 231 -26.43 21.25 -6.72
CA SER A 231 -26.47 22.50 -5.96
C SER A 231 -25.67 22.33 -4.69
N TYR A 232 -24.64 23.15 -4.54
CA TYR A 232 -23.91 23.33 -3.31
C TYR A 232 -24.32 24.68 -2.70
N GLY A 233 -24.43 24.74 -1.38
CA GLY A 233 -24.60 26.03 -0.70
C GLY A 233 -23.39 26.94 -0.93
N GLU A 234 -23.51 28.21 -0.54
CA GLU A 234 -22.47 29.22 -0.80
C GLU A 234 -21.16 28.97 -0.03
N PRO A 235 -20.02 28.66 -0.72
CA PRO A 235 -18.72 28.45 -0.08
C PRO A 235 -18.19 29.67 0.65
N THR A 236 -18.47 30.88 0.13
CA THR A 236 -18.05 32.15 0.75
C THR A 236 -18.70 32.38 2.09
N ASP A 237 -19.98 32.00 2.24
CA ASP A 237 -20.68 32.11 3.52
C ASP A 237 -20.13 31.13 4.52
N GLN A 238 -19.75 29.93 4.07
CA GLN A 238 -19.07 28.95 4.89
C GLN A 238 -17.73 29.52 5.39
N ALA A 239 -16.85 29.96 4.50
CA ALA A 239 -15.55 30.50 4.87
C ALA A 239 -15.68 31.73 5.80
N SER A 240 -16.62 32.64 5.51
CA SER A 240 -16.87 33.82 6.35
C SER A 240 -17.34 33.45 7.75
N LYS A 241 -18.31 32.53 7.87
CA LYS A 241 -18.79 32.07 9.17
C LYS A 241 -17.68 31.39 9.95
N THR A 242 -16.89 30.54 9.29
CA THR A 242 -15.75 29.87 9.92
C THR A 242 -14.73 30.90 10.43
N ALA A 243 -14.40 31.93 9.66
CA ALA A 243 -13.48 32.99 10.08
C ALA A 243 -14.02 33.80 11.28
N VAL A 244 -15.32 34.12 11.30
CA VAL A 244 -15.98 34.79 12.44
C VAL A 244 -15.93 33.89 13.68
N THR A 245 -16.33 32.63 13.54
CA THR A 245 -16.32 31.66 14.65
C THR A 245 -14.92 31.46 15.21
N LEU A 246 -13.89 31.37 14.37
CA LEU A 246 -12.50 31.29 14.82
C LEU A 246 -12.08 32.56 15.56
N ASN A 247 -12.47 33.74 15.05
CA ASN A 247 -12.12 35.01 15.68
C ASN A 247 -12.77 35.15 17.06
N GLU A 248 -14.06 34.81 17.17
CA GLU A 248 -14.76 34.77 18.46
C GLU A 248 -14.08 33.80 19.42
N TYR A 249 -13.82 32.57 18.96
CA TYR A 249 -13.14 31.55 19.76
C TYR A 249 -11.79 32.05 20.27
N LEU A 250 -10.90 32.52 19.39
CA LEU A 250 -9.57 32.99 19.80
C LEU A 250 -9.62 34.19 20.75
N ASN A 251 -10.55 35.13 20.56
CA ASN A 251 -10.71 36.27 21.49
C ASN A 251 -11.23 35.84 22.88
N THR A 252 -11.83 34.65 23.04
CA THR A 252 -12.15 34.10 24.37
C THR A 252 -10.96 33.44 25.06
N GLN A 253 -9.97 32.97 24.28
CA GLN A 253 -8.81 32.24 24.80
C GLN A 253 -7.59 33.15 25.04
N LEU A 254 -7.50 34.26 24.30
CA LEU A 254 -6.37 35.17 24.32
C LEU A 254 -6.67 36.44 25.12
N SER A 255 -5.65 36.97 25.78
CA SER A 255 -5.73 38.23 26.54
C SER A 255 -5.64 39.49 25.67
N TRP A 256 -5.31 39.33 24.39
CA TRP A 256 -5.12 40.40 23.42
C TRP A 256 -6.11 40.27 22.27
N LYS A 257 -6.40 41.40 21.61
CA LYS A 257 -7.38 41.47 20.54
C LYS A 257 -6.86 40.83 19.25
N VAL A 258 -7.49 39.74 18.85
CA VAL A 258 -7.14 39.01 17.62
C VAL A 258 -7.52 39.85 16.40
N PRO A 259 -6.61 40.06 15.42
CA PRO A 259 -6.92 40.80 14.21
C PRO A 259 -8.00 40.09 13.39
N TYR A 260 -8.57 40.81 12.44
CA TYR A 260 -9.54 40.24 11.51
C TYR A 260 -8.96 39.00 10.81
N ILE A 261 -9.71 37.91 10.88
CA ILE A 261 -9.38 36.65 10.21
C ILE A 261 -9.93 36.70 8.80
N THR A 262 -9.04 36.54 7.82
CA THR A 262 -9.36 36.70 6.41
C THR A 262 -9.89 35.37 5.84
N PRO A 263 -11.16 35.30 5.41
CA PRO A 263 -11.67 34.11 4.76
C PRO A 263 -11.17 34.02 3.31
N VAL A 264 -10.80 32.81 2.91
CA VAL A 264 -10.33 32.46 1.58
C VAL A 264 -11.07 31.21 1.12
N VAL A 265 -11.54 31.19 -0.12
CA VAL A 265 -12.08 30.01 -0.79
C VAL A 265 -11.19 29.65 -1.96
N TYR A 266 -10.73 28.40 -2.00
CA TYR A 266 -9.93 27.87 -3.09
C TYR A 266 -10.68 26.75 -3.82
N PHE A 267 -11.00 26.98 -5.09
CA PHE A 267 -11.56 25.98 -6.00
C PHE A 267 -10.42 25.19 -6.64
N GLY A 268 -9.96 24.14 -5.97
CA GLY A 268 -8.71 23.45 -6.31
C GLY A 268 -8.79 22.44 -7.46
N TYR A 269 -9.97 22.18 -8.03
CA TYR A 269 -10.08 21.20 -9.11
C TYR A 269 -9.45 21.74 -10.41
N PRO A 270 -8.60 20.96 -11.12
CA PRO A 270 -7.90 21.44 -12.31
C PRO A 270 -8.82 22.06 -13.37
N ASN A 271 -8.48 23.25 -13.84
CA ASN A 271 -9.24 23.98 -14.85
C ASN A 271 -8.87 23.50 -16.28
N GLN A 272 -9.32 22.30 -16.63
CA GLN A 272 -9.08 21.67 -17.93
C GLN A 272 -10.35 21.04 -18.51
N GLY A 273 -10.51 21.10 -19.83
CA GLY A 273 -11.66 20.54 -20.55
C GLY A 273 -13.00 21.15 -20.08
N ASN A 274 -13.91 20.30 -19.60
CA ASN A 274 -15.23 20.71 -19.11
C ASN A 274 -15.22 21.28 -17.69
N ASN A 275 -14.06 21.33 -17.03
CA ASN A 275 -13.95 21.88 -15.68
C ASN A 275 -13.79 23.41 -15.72
N GLY A 276 -13.85 24.03 -14.55
CA GLY A 276 -13.54 25.46 -14.37
C GLY A 276 -14.61 26.20 -13.58
N LEU A 277 -14.28 27.43 -13.20
CA LEU A 277 -15.14 28.30 -12.40
C LEU A 277 -15.63 29.48 -13.23
N ILE A 278 -16.95 29.69 -13.22
CA ILE A 278 -17.62 30.92 -13.64
C ILE A 278 -18.00 31.65 -12.36
N GLU A 279 -17.26 32.71 -12.08
CA GLU A 279 -17.52 33.57 -10.94
C GLU A 279 -18.57 34.61 -11.32
N LEU A 280 -19.75 34.52 -10.71
CA LEU A 280 -20.80 35.51 -10.87
C LEU A 280 -21.01 36.32 -9.60
N ALA A 281 -20.52 35.91 -8.43
CA ALA A 281 -20.75 36.62 -7.17
C ALA A 281 -20.31 38.10 -7.28
N ASN A 282 -21.14 39.01 -6.78
CA ASN A 282 -20.75 40.43 -6.64
C ASN A 282 -19.61 40.53 -5.62
N GLU A 283 -18.96 41.70 -5.53
CA GLU A 283 -17.94 42.08 -4.55
C GLU A 283 -18.21 41.51 -3.14
N ASN A 284 -17.78 40.27 -2.92
CA ASN A 284 -17.86 39.60 -1.65
C ASN A 284 -16.48 39.73 -1.00
N LYS A 285 -16.45 40.11 0.28
CA LYS A 285 -15.23 40.34 1.07
C LYS A 285 -14.33 39.10 1.22
N VAL A 286 -14.74 37.95 0.69
CA VAL A 286 -14.01 36.69 0.75
C VAL A 286 -13.10 36.57 -0.46
N ASN A 287 -11.82 36.29 -0.25
CA ASN A 287 -10.90 36.07 -1.36
C ASN A 287 -11.19 34.72 -2.04
N ARG A 288 -11.19 34.67 -3.37
CA ARG A 288 -11.58 33.49 -4.13
C ARG A 288 -10.59 33.21 -5.25
N PHE A 289 -10.13 31.97 -5.32
CA PHE A 289 -9.10 31.56 -6.27
C PHE A 289 -9.47 30.22 -6.91
N ASN A 290 -9.13 30.03 -8.18
CA ASN A 290 -9.40 28.79 -8.92
C ASN A 290 -8.14 28.17 -9.54
N THR A 291 -6.97 28.71 -9.21
CA THR A 291 -5.66 28.20 -9.63
C THR A 291 -4.66 28.34 -8.49
N ALA A 292 -3.67 27.45 -8.45
CA ALA A 292 -2.59 27.50 -7.47
C ALA A 292 -1.82 28.84 -7.56
N ASP A 293 -1.54 29.32 -8.77
CA ASP A 293 -0.81 30.57 -8.99
C ASP A 293 -1.54 31.78 -8.42
N GLN A 294 -2.86 31.86 -8.56
CA GLN A 294 -3.65 32.93 -7.96
C GLN A 294 -3.58 32.90 -6.43
N LEU A 295 -3.72 31.71 -5.82
CA LEU A 295 -3.63 31.53 -4.37
C LEU A 295 -2.25 31.93 -3.85
N GLN A 296 -1.19 31.48 -4.51
CA GLN A 296 0.19 31.82 -4.15
C GLN A 296 0.48 33.32 -4.33
N ASN A 297 0.02 33.92 -5.42
CA ASN A 297 0.18 35.35 -5.67
C ASN A 297 -0.55 36.20 -4.64
N PHE A 298 -1.73 35.77 -4.19
CA PHE A 298 -2.43 36.43 -3.09
C PHE A 298 -1.57 36.47 -1.82
N PHE A 299 -1.08 35.33 -1.35
CA PHE A 299 -0.25 35.33 -0.14
C PHE A 299 1.07 36.09 -0.35
N ARG A 300 1.65 36.08 -1.56
CA ARG A 300 2.81 36.90 -1.89
C ARG A 300 2.52 38.41 -1.74
N GLN A 301 1.34 38.86 -2.16
CA GLN A 301 0.92 40.25 -2.00
C GLN A 301 0.62 40.59 -0.53
N GLU A 302 0.07 39.64 0.23
CA GLU A 302 -0.15 39.82 1.67
C GLU A 302 1.16 40.05 2.44
N LEU A 303 2.24 39.33 2.10
CA LEU A 303 3.53 39.44 2.77
C LEU A 303 4.18 40.83 2.68
N VAL A 304 3.82 41.65 1.70
CA VAL A 304 4.36 43.02 1.55
C VAL A 304 3.71 44.00 2.54
N LYS A 305 2.63 43.60 3.20
CA LYS A 305 1.91 44.45 4.16
C LYS A 305 2.65 44.55 5.49
N SER A 306 2.34 45.59 6.26
CA SER A 306 2.87 45.74 7.62
C SER A 306 2.45 44.57 8.52
N PRO A 307 3.37 44.02 9.34
CA PRO A 307 3.06 42.96 10.27
C PRO A 307 2.06 43.43 11.34
N LYS A 308 1.11 42.56 11.68
CA LYS A 308 0.08 42.74 12.70
C LYS A 308 0.28 41.81 13.91
N LEU A 309 1.05 40.75 13.72
CA LEU A 309 1.30 39.69 14.69
C LEU A 309 2.81 39.47 14.80
N ASN A 310 3.28 39.30 16.04
CA ASN A 310 4.65 38.87 16.30
C ASN A 310 4.74 37.35 16.45
N THR A 311 5.95 36.81 16.48
CA THR A 311 6.20 35.35 16.57
C THR A 311 5.60 34.71 17.82
N VAL A 312 5.57 35.42 18.95
CA VAL A 312 4.95 34.92 20.20
C VAL A 312 3.45 34.75 20.01
N GLN A 313 2.78 35.76 19.44
CA GLN A 313 1.33 35.70 19.17
C GLN A 313 0.98 34.59 18.16
N LEU A 314 1.80 34.38 17.13
CA LEU A 314 1.61 33.28 16.17
C LEU A 314 1.71 31.91 16.87
N GLN A 315 2.70 31.75 17.74
CA GLN A 315 2.92 30.52 18.50
C GLN A 315 1.81 30.26 19.53
N GLU A 316 1.28 31.31 20.18
CA GLU A 316 0.12 31.21 21.09
C GLU A 316 -1.12 30.70 20.34
N ILE A 317 -1.46 31.32 19.20
CA ILE A 317 -2.60 30.89 18.37
C ILE A 317 -2.42 29.43 17.95
N LYS A 318 -1.23 29.08 17.45
CA LYS A 318 -0.90 27.70 17.05
C LYS A 318 -1.15 26.72 18.20
N SER A 319 -0.65 27.04 19.39
CA SER A 319 -0.75 26.16 20.56
C SER A 319 -2.20 25.95 20.99
N ILE A 320 -3.01 27.01 21.02
CA ILE A 320 -4.45 26.94 21.35
C ILE A 320 -5.18 26.05 20.35
N VAL A 321 -4.95 26.29 19.06
CA VAL A 321 -5.63 25.57 17.98
C VAL A 321 -5.25 24.08 17.96
N GLU A 322 -3.97 23.77 18.18
CA GLU A 322 -3.51 22.38 18.24
C GLU A 322 -4.07 21.63 19.44
N GLN A 323 -4.13 22.25 20.62
CA GLN A 323 -4.68 21.61 21.82
C GLN A 323 -6.13 21.16 21.64
N VAL A 324 -6.96 21.98 20.99
CA VAL A 324 -8.37 21.65 20.73
C VAL A 324 -8.50 20.46 19.79
N ASN A 325 -7.68 20.40 18.74
CA ASN A 325 -7.68 19.30 17.78
C ASN A 325 -7.38 17.95 18.46
N TYR A 326 -6.41 17.92 19.38
CA TYR A 326 -6.00 16.67 20.04
C TYR A 326 -7.01 16.18 21.09
N LEU A 327 -7.69 17.09 21.80
CA LEU A 327 -8.73 16.75 22.77
C LEU A 327 -9.95 16.08 22.12
N GLU A 328 -10.34 16.48 20.90
CA GLU A 328 -11.44 15.82 20.18
C GLU A 328 -11.04 14.45 19.60
N SER A 329 -9.81 14.28 19.10
CA SER A 329 -9.34 12.98 18.62
C SER A 329 -9.32 11.91 19.72
N ALA A 330 -8.97 12.29 20.96
CA ALA A 330 -9.04 11.41 22.12
C ALA A 330 -10.51 11.06 22.49
N SER A 331 -11.40 12.06 22.51
CA SER A 331 -12.84 11.85 22.76
C SER A 331 -13.52 10.96 21.72
N HIS A 332 -13.12 11.05 20.46
CA HIS A 332 -13.65 10.23 19.38
C HIS A 332 -13.13 8.78 19.45
N ALA A 333 -11.87 8.57 19.84
CA ALA A 333 -11.31 7.24 20.09
C ALA A 333 -12.01 6.54 21.27
N GLU A 334 -12.26 7.25 22.38
CA GLU A 334 -12.98 6.72 23.55
C GLU A 334 -14.45 6.35 23.23
N LYS A 335 -15.12 7.14 22.39
CA LYS A 335 -16.49 6.83 21.90
C LYS A 335 -16.54 5.61 20.96
N LEU A 336 -15.47 5.32 20.24
CA LEU A 336 -15.38 4.13 19.38
C LEU A 336 -15.12 2.87 20.21
N ILE A 337 -14.25 2.97 21.22
CA ILE A 337 -13.95 1.87 22.16
C ILE A 337 -15.18 1.49 22.99
N SER A 338 -15.92 2.48 23.51
CA SER A 338 -17.15 2.22 24.28
C SER A 338 -18.28 1.59 23.45
N LYS A 339 -18.40 1.92 22.16
CA LYS A 339 -19.38 1.29 21.26
C LYS A 339 -19.05 -0.18 20.92
N GLN A 340 -17.77 -0.55 20.92
CA GLN A 340 -17.35 -1.95 20.72
C GLN A 340 -17.60 -2.80 21.98
N GLN A 341 -17.51 -2.21 23.17
CA GLN A 341 -17.79 -2.91 24.43
C GLN A 341 -19.29 -3.13 24.72
N THR A 342 -20.19 -2.35 24.11
CA THR A 342 -21.64 -2.51 24.28
C THR A 342 -22.30 -3.47 23.27
N ASN A 343 -21.56 -3.93 22.26
CA ASN A 343 -22.03 -4.85 21.23
C ASN A 343 -21.33 -6.24 21.30
N GLY A 344 -20.66 -6.54 22.42
CA GLY A 344 -20.03 -7.83 22.71
C GLY A 344 -20.85 -8.67 23.66
#